data_AF-A0A067FG24-F1
#
_entry.id   AF-A0A067FG24-F1
#
_cell.length_a   1.000
_cell.length_b   1.000
_cell.length_c   1.000
_cell.angle_alpha   90.00
_cell.angle_beta   90.00
_cell.angle_gamma   90.00
#
_symmetry.space_group_name_H-M   'P 1'
#
loop_
_entity.id
_entity.type
_entity.pdbx_description
1 polymer ?
#
loop_
_entity_poly.entity_id
_entity_poly.type
_entity_poly.pdbx_seq_one_letter_code
_entity_poly.pdbx_strand_id
1 'polypeptide(L)'
;MKAPNVLDRLDPFHGGKKERERCLSTGRLAPFLLPCLCLTTILSLFLYFPNPFEAVSKREIQQKGAPIVKPPEGNAILNCNLYEGRWIQYRRDFNYKNSSCIPEARNCFLHGRTDRDFLNWRWKPYACNLPKFDPRIFLDMVRGNKMAFIGDSVSMNQVESLVCLLSKEEVPKFVYKDSAEQNRIWHFPEHDFILMNLWSRFLVAAEQRMINGSLSAAYNLQIDKVDEDWTANLQTIDYVVISNGLWFFRQIYLYKGDTVVGCVDCEEPNVTKVSPSGAIQMALRTALVYINGCKECRGIVTVVRTFSPTHFEHGSWDTGGICNRTKPSDERQIIWVGEPWNIRKIQVEETERMGKEGKEQGKSFVAMDVTKAMLMRPDGHPGDYWGNLRNKDFRDCLHWCLPGPIDTWNEFLMAILEIETGLVS
;
A
#
# COMPACT_ATOMS: atom_id res chain seq x y z
N MET A 1 19.17 1.11 -54.89
CA MET A 1 20.42 0.59 -55.51
C MET A 1 21.16 -0.25 -54.49
N LYS A 2 21.48 -1.48 -54.88
CA LYS A 2 22.55 -2.39 -54.39
C LYS A 2 22.64 -2.73 -52.88
N ALA A 3 22.29 -3.98 -52.58
CA ALA A 3 23.07 -4.82 -51.66
C ALA A 3 24.41 -5.22 -52.31
N PRO A 4 25.37 -5.74 -51.51
CA PRO A 4 25.70 -7.15 -51.72
C PRO A 4 26.03 -7.96 -50.45
N ASN A 5 25.77 -9.27 -50.57
CA ASN A 5 26.30 -10.39 -49.79
C ASN A 5 27.81 -10.58 -49.97
N VAL A 6 28.49 -11.21 -49.00
CA VAL A 6 29.54 -12.24 -49.25
C VAL A 6 29.45 -13.36 -48.20
N LEU A 7 29.68 -14.58 -48.68
CA LEU A 7 29.54 -15.92 -48.11
C LEU A 7 30.79 -16.47 -47.38
N ASP A 8 30.54 -17.47 -46.53
CA ASP A 8 31.23 -18.76 -46.28
C ASP A 8 32.77 -18.89 -46.18
N ARG A 9 33.24 -19.64 -45.16
CA ARG A 9 33.67 -21.07 -45.28
C ARG A 9 34.36 -21.65 -44.02
N LEU A 10 33.81 -22.79 -43.55
CA LEU A 10 34.42 -24.11 -43.21
C LEU A 10 35.45 -24.28 -42.05
N ASP A 11 35.01 -24.90 -40.93
CA ASP A 11 35.22 -26.30 -40.43
C ASP A 11 36.61 -27.01 -40.54
N PRO A 12 36.91 -28.17 -39.86
CA PRO A 12 36.56 -28.70 -38.51
C PRO A 12 37.71 -29.56 -37.83
N PHE A 13 37.35 -30.36 -36.80
CA PHE A 13 38.01 -31.58 -36.23
C PHE A 13 38.99 -31.47 -35.04
N HIS A 14 38.63 -32.07 -33.88
CA HIS A 14 39.17 -33.37 -33.44
C HIS A 14 38.41 -33.94 -32.22
N GLY A 15 37.93 -35.18 -32.37
CA GLY A 15 37.40 -36.00 -31.29
C GLY A 15 38.45 -36.95 -30.71
N GLY A 16 38.23 -37.39 -29.48
CA GLY A 16 38.98 -38.48 -28.84
C GLY A 16 38.10 -39.17 -27.80
N LYS A 17 37.99 -40.49 -27.90
CA LYS A 17 37.02 -41.37 -27.24
C LYS A 17 37.75 -42.36 -26.33
N LYS A 18 37.02 -42.85 -25.31
CA LYS A 18 37.18 -44.08 -24.51
C LYS A 18 38.16 -44.04 -23.31
N GLU A 19 37.67 -44.46 -22.13
CA GLU A 19 37.72 -45.87 -21.72
C GLU A 19 36.71 -46.20 -20.61
N ARG A 20 36.30 -47.47 -20.58
CA ARG A 20 35.27 -48.06 -19.72
C ARG A 20 35.90 -49.30 -19.10
N GLU A 21 36.19 -49.27 -17.81
CA GLU A 21 36.62 -50.47 -17.08
C GLU A 21 35.48 -50.99 -16.20
N ARG A 22 35.20 -52.29 -16.37
CA ARG A 22 34.41 -53.13 -15.47
C ARG A 22 35.39 -53.88 -14.58
N CYS A 23 35.17 -53.85 -13.26
CA CYS A 23 35.73 -54.86 -12.35
C CYS A 23 34.60 -55.60 -11.62
N LEU A 24 34.80 -56.91 -11.52
CA LEU A 24 33.89 -57.92 -10.98
C LEU A 24 33.93 -58.00 -9.45
N SER A 25 32.82 -58.53 -8.92
CA SER A 25 32.48 -58.85 -7.53
C SER A 25 33.49 -59.73 -6.78
N THR A 26 33.69 -59.42 -5.50
CA THR A 26 33.98 -60.39 -4.44
C THR A 26 33.15 -60.03 -3.20
N GLY A 27 32.30 -60.96 -2.75
CA GLY A 27 31.32 -60.72 -1.69
C GLY A 27 31.90 -60.58 -0.28
N ARG A 28 31.09 -60.00 0.61
CA ARG A 28 31.06 -60.24 2.06
C ARG A 28 29.69 -59.79 2.59
N LEU A 29 28.94 -60.73 3.18
CA LEU A 29 27.75 -60.44 3.96
C LEU A 29 28.12 -59.51 5.12
N ALA A 30 27.64 -58.27 5.10
CA ALA A 30 27.27 -57.47 6.27
C ALA A 30 26.97 -56.01 5.87
N PRO A 31 25.69 -55.66 5.62
CA PRO A 31 25.28 -54.28 5.91
C PRO A 31 23.96 -54.15 6.68
N PHE A 32 23.30 -55.24 7.08
CA PHE A 32 21.97 -55.18 7.72
C PHE A 32 21.96 -55.39 9.24
N LEU A 33 23.09 -55.71 9.88
CA LEU A 33 23.13 -55.96 11.33
C LEU A 33 23.41 -54.71 12.19
N LEU A 34 24.06 -53.68 11.64
CA LEU A 34 24.33 -52.44 12.37
C LEU A 34 23.10 -51.53 12.58
N PRO A 35 22.20 -51.30 11.59
CA PRO A 35 21.07 -50.40 11.82
C PRO A 35 20.01 -50.98 12.76
N CYS A 36 19.88 -52.31 12.87
CA CYS A 36 18.96 -52.95 13.80
C CYS A 36 19.38 -52.80 15.27
N LEU A 37 20.69 -52.84 15.57
CA LEU A 37 21.18 -52.64 16.95
C LEU A 37 20.93 -51.21 17.45
N CYS A 38 21.14 -50.20 16.60
CA CYS A 38 20.90 -48.79 16.95
C CYS A 38 19.42 -48.48 17.24
N LEU A 39 18.47 -49.10 16.51
CA LEU A 39 17.04 -48.90 16.76
C LEU A 39 16.60 -49.49 18.11
N THR A 40 17.14 -50.65 18.48
CA THR A 40 16.80 -51.30 19.76
C THR A 40 17.34 -50.54 20.98
N THR A 41 18.50 -49.89 20.86
CA THR A 41 19.05 -49.04 21.95
C THR A 41 18.25 -47.75 22.15
N ILE A 42 17.70 -47.15 21.09
CA ILE A 42 16.91 -45.92 21.20
C ILE A 42 15.54 -46.23 21.82
N LEU A 43 14.88 -47.31 21.41
CA LEU A 43 13.58 -47.72 21.97
C LEU A 43 13.66 -48.16 23.43
N SER A 44 14.79 -48.74 23.87
CA SER A 44 14.99 -49.11 25.28
C SER A 44 15.29 -47.90 26.17
N LEU A 45 15.92 -46.83 25.65
CA LEU A 45 16.09 -45.57 26.39
C LEU A 45 14.75 -44.86 26.68
N PHE A 46 13.78 -44.93 25.77
CA PHE A 46 12.45 -44.34 25.99
C PHE A 46 11.59 -45.10 27.03
N LEU A 47 11.91 -46.37 27.33
CA LEU A 47 11.19 -47.16 28.34
C LEU A 47 11.74 -46.98 29.77
N TYR A 48 12.94 -46.41 29.93
CA TYR A 48 13.60 -46.21 31.23
C TYR A 48 13.65 -44.75 31.71
N PHE A 49 13.37 -43.76 30.85
CA PHE A 49 13.28 -42.36 31.23
C PHE A 49 11.82 -41.87 31.16
N PRO A 50 11.11 -41.75 32.29
CA PRO A 50 9.82 -41.08 32.30
C PRO A 50 9.99 -39.60 31.92
N ASN A 51 9.05 -39.10 31.13
CA ASN A 51 8.87 -37.72 30.67
C ASN A 51 9.38 -36.67 31.69
N PRO A 52 10.27 -35.74 31.32
CA PRO A 52 10.67 -34.64 32.21
C PRO A 52 9.63 -33.50 32.28
N PHE A 53 8.46 -33.68 31.65
CA PHE A 53 7.33 -32.75 31.68
C PHE A 53 6.18 -33.27 32.53
N GLU A 54 6.46 -33.63 33.79
CA GLU A 54 5.46 -33.61 34.84
C GLU A 54 6.15 -33.51 36.21
N ALA A 55 5.70 -32.52 37.00
CA ALA A 55 6.00 -32.29 38.41
C ALA A 55 7.32 -31.57 38.82
N VAL A 56 7.33 -30.23 38.75
CA VAL A 56 7.76 -29.35 39.86
C VAL A 56 6.86 -28.10 39.84
N SER A 57 5.74 -28.14 40.55
CA SER A 57 5.55 -27.59 41.90
C SER A 57 5.86 -26.09 42.04
N LYS A 58 4.78 -25.35 42.33
CA LYS A 58 4.73 -24.01 42.92
C LYS A 58 5.94 -23.73 43.84
N ARG A 59 6.78 -22.78 43.43
CA ARG A 59 7.59 -21.97 44.34
C ARG A 59 7.27 -20.51 44.08
N GLU A 60 6.67 -19.88 45.08
CA GLU A 60 6.50 -18.44 45.18
C GLU A 60 7.87 -17.77 45.02
N ILE A 61 8.02 -16.98 43.95
CA ILE A 61 9.05 -15.95 43.89
C ILE A 61 8.33 -14.64 44.19
N GLN A 62 8.51 -14.18 45.43
CA GLN A 62 8.15 -12.86 45.88
C GLN A 62 9.09 -11.84 45.21
N GLN A 63 8.79 -11.44 43.98
CA GLN A 63 9.40 -10.28 43.33
C GLN A 63 8.48 -9.06 43.49
N LYS A 64 9.00 -8.05 44.20
CA LYS A 64 8.41 -6.72 44.34
C LYS A 64 8.10 -6.14 42.95
N GLY A 65 6.90 -5.56 42.83
CA GLY A 65 6.23 -5.27 41.58
C GLY A 65 6.94 -4.27 40.66
N ALA A 66 7.08 -4.67 39.40
CA ALA A 66 6.91 -3.78 38.26
C ALA A 66 5.46 -3.98 37.74
N PRO A 67 4.76 -2.95 37.24
CA PRO A 67 3.41 -3.13 36.72
C PRO A 67 3.47 -4.09 35.54
N ILE A 68 2.84 -5.25 35.69
CA ILE A 68 2.50 -6.11 34.56
C ILE A 68 1.51 -5.31 33.72
N VAL A 69 2.03 -4.67 32.66
CA VAL A 69 1.18 -4.09 31.62
C VAL A 69 0.48 -5.27 30.96
N LYS A 70 -0.80 -5.46 31.31
CA LYS A 70 -1.68 -6.37 30.60
C LYS A 70 -1.62 -6.04 29.10
N PRO A 71 -1.60 -7.04 28.20
CA PRO A 71 -1.86 -6.76 26.79
C PRO A 71 -3.17 -5.97 26.69
N PRO A 72 -3.27 -4.99 25.78
CA PRO A 72 -4.50 -4.24 25.62
C PRO A 72 -5.63 -5.24 25.34
N GLU A 73 -6.65 -5.20 26.19
CA GLU A 73 -7.92 -5.91 26.01
C GLU A 73 -8.36 -5.68 24.55
N GLY A 74 -8.54 -6.72 23.72
CA GLY A 74 -8.77 -6.49 22.29
C GLY A 74 -10.11 -5.84 21.98
N ASN A 75 -10.97 -5.61 22.97
CA ASN A 75 -12.08 -4.66 22.85
C ASN A 75 -11.66 -3.19 22.68
N ALA A 76 -10.38 -2.85 22.89
CA ALA A 76 -9.90 -1.47 22.84
C ALA A 76 -9.81 -0.90 21.42
N ILE A 77 -9.56 -1.71 20.38
CA ILE A 77 -9.48 -1.21 18.99
C ILE A 77 -10.88 -0.97 18.42
N LEU A 78 -11.83 -1.88 18.67
CA LEU A 78 -13.21 -1.80 18.19
C LEU A 78 -13.95 -0.53 18.65
N ASN A 79 -13.65 -0.04 19.85
CA ASN A 79 -14.26 1.17 20.43
C ASN A 79 -13.36 2.42 20.31
N CYS A 80 -12.29 2.36 19.51
CA CYS A 80 -11.34 3.45 19.36
C CYS A 80 -11.46 4.13 18.01
N ASN A 81 -11.54 5.46 18.05
CA ASN A 81 -11.28 6.25 16.86
C ASN A 81 -9.76 6.31 16.63
N LEU A 82 -9.26 5.43 15.76
CA LEU A 82 -7.84 5.36 15.39
C LEU A 82 -7.32 6.65 14.74
N TYR A 83 -8.21 7.48 14.20
CA TYR A 83 -7.89 8.66 13.40
C TYR A 83 -7.84 9.95 14.23
N GLU A 84 -8.24 9.89 15.51
CA GLU A 84 -8.16 11.01 16.46
C GLU A 84 -7.01 10.79 17.45
N GLY A 85 -5.99 11.63 17.35
CA GLY A 85 -4.75 11.44 18.08
C GLY A 85 -3.73 12.54 17.81
N ARG A 86 -2.47 12.22 18.11
CA ARG A 86 -1.33 13.11 17.90
C ARG A 86 -0.08 12.33 17.51
N TRP A 87 0.85 13.02 16.84
CA TRP A 87 2.19 12.48 16.63
C TRP A 87 3.01 12.58 17.91
N ILE A 88 3.61 11.47 18.30
CA ILE A 88 4.56 11.40 19.42
C ILE A 88 5.93 11.01 18.91
N GLN A 89 6.97 11.53 19.55
CA GLN A 89 8.32 11.06 19.30
C GLN A 89 8.39 9.58 19.66
N TYR A 90 8.89 8.80 18.73
CA TYR A 90 9.02 7.37 18.86
C TYR A 90 10.20 6.94 18.00
N ARG A 91 11.25 6.43 18.64
CA ARG A 91 12.41 5.90 17.94
C ARG A 91 11.98 4.63 17.21
N ARG A 92 11.61 4.75 15.94
CA ARG A 92 11.33 3.60 15.08
C ARG A 92 12.64 2.89 14.82
N ASP A 93 12.65 1.58 15.02
CA ASP A 93 13.57 0.73 14.29
C ASP A 93 13.07 0.74 12.84
N PHE A 94 13.67 1.59 11.99
CA PHE A 94 13.21 1.71 10.60
C PHE A 94 13.18 0.34 9.95
N ASN A 95 11.96 -0.03 9.56
CA ASN A 95 11.58 -1.38 9.21
C ASN A 95 12.31 -1.88 7.95
N TYR A 96 12.69 -0.97 7.06
CA TYR A 96 13.54 -1.24 5.90
C TYR A 96 14.41 0.00 5.63
N LYS A 97 15.74 -0.17 5.64
CA LYS A 97 16.73 0.88 5.31
C LYS A 97 17.47 0.45 4.06
N ASN A 98 17.62 1.33 3.07
CA ASN A 98 18.39 1.06 1.85
C ASN A 98 18.07 -0.31 1.21
N SER A 99 16.80 -0.72 1.26
CA SER A 99 16.33 -1.95 0.64
C SER A 99 16.11 -1.73 -0.85
N SER A 100 16.37 -2.77 -1.64
CA SER A 100 16.10 -2.80 -3.09
C SER A 100 14.62 -2.62 -3.44
N CYS A 101 13.71 -2.66 -2.46
CA CYS A 101 12.28 -2.44 -2.67
C CYS A 101 11.91 -0.96 -2.82
N ILE A 102 12.74 -0.01 -2.36
CA ILE A 102 12.40 1.41 -2.39
C ILE A 102 12.60 1.95 -3.81
N PRO A 103 11.55 2.45 -4.48
CA PRO A 103 11.70 3.07 -5.80
C PRO A 103 12.60 4.31 -5.71
N GLU A 104 13.44 4.50 -6.73
CA GLU A 104 14.37 5.63 -6.79
C GLU A 104 13.68 6.98 -6.57
N ALA A 105 12.53 7.22 -7.21
CA ALA A 105 11.78 8.47 -7.09
C ALA A 105 11.24 8.77 -5.66
N ARG A 106 11.20 7.77 -4.77
CA ARG A 106 10.72 7.91 -3.38
C ARG A 106 11.84 7.76 -2.34
N ASN A 107 13.04 7.41 -2.79
CA ASN A 107 14.20 7.24 -1.93
C ASN A 107 14.89 8.59 -1.68
N CYS A 108 14.37 9.36 -0.73
CA CYS A 108 14.91 10.69 -0.42
C CYS A 108 16.39 10.68 0.02
N PHE A 109 16.83 9.60 0.67
CA PHE A 109 18.22 9.46 1.11
C PHE A 109 19.17 9.21 -0.05
N LEU A 110 18.74 8.45 -1.07
CA LEU A 110 19.49 8.28 -2.31
C LEU A 110 19.74 9.62 -3.01
N HIS A 111 18.77 10.53 -2.93
CA HIS A 111 18.85 11.87 -3.51
C HIS A 111 19.49 12.92 -2.58
N GLY A 112 20.11 12.50 -1.47
CA GLY A 112 20.95 13.37 -0.64
C GLY A 112 20.24 14.02 0.55
N ARG A 113 19.01 13.61 0.90
CA ARG A 113 18.37 14.06 2.14
C ARG A 113 19.18 13.58 3.36
N THR A 114 19.48 14.47 4.30
CA THR A 114 20.33 14.16 5.46
C THR A 114 19.59 14.18 6.80
N ASP A 115 18.50 14.95 6.93
CA ASP A 115 17.68 14.97 8.12
C ASP A 115 16.92 13.65 8.30
N ARG A 116 16.86 13.16 9.53
CA ARG A 116 16.23 11.86 9.87
C ARG A 116 15.19 11.98 10.97
N ASP A 117 14.96 13.19 11.51
CA ASP A 117 14.06 13.38 12.64
C ASP A 117 12.59 13.10 12.27
N PHE A 118 12.19 13.37 11.02
CA PHE A 118 10.84 13.07 10.51
C PHE A 118 10.48 11.58 10.58
N LEU A 119 11.50 10.73 10.64
CA LEU A 119 11.40 9.29 10.68
C LEU A 119 11.05 8.81 12.12
N ASN A 120 11.39 9.60 13.15
CA ASN A 120 11.23 9.25 14.57
C ASN A 120 9.87 9.62 15.18
N TRP A 121 8.79 9.44 14.41
CA TRP A 121 7.43 9.80 14.84
C TRP A 121 6.45 8.64 14.65
N ARG A 122 5.53 8.49 15.59
CA ARG A 122 4.42 7.52 15.54
C ARG A 122 3.11 8.22 15.85
N TRP A 123 2.07 7.86 15.10
CA TRP A 123 0.71 8.29 15.42
C TRP A 123 0.21 7.55 16.66
N LYS A 124 -0.28 8.30 17.65
CA LYS A 124 -0.90 7.75 18.86
C LYS A 124 -2.35 8.24 18.94
N PRO A 125 -3.33 7.37 18.71
CA PRO A 125 -4.73 7.67 19.01
C PRO A 125 -4.90 8.08 20.48
N TYR A 126 -5.88 8.93 20.77
CA TYR A 126 -6.09 9.42 22.13
C TYR A 126 -6.60 8.34 23.09
N ALA A 127 -7.50 7.48 22.61
CA ALA A 127 -8.20 6.49 23.43
C ALA A 127 -7.55 5.09 23.42
N CYS A 128 -6.61 4.83 22.51
CA CYS A 128 -6.02 3.51 22.34
C CYS A 128 -4.61 3.56 21.73
N ASN A 129 -4.08 2.40 21.37
CA ASN A 129 -2.83 2.28 20.62
C ASN A 129 -3.14 1.79 19.21
N LEU A 130 -2.56 2.47 18.20
CA LEU A 130 -2.49 1.91 16.86
C LEU A 130 -1.54 0.70 16.89
N PRO A 131 -1.91 -0.48 16.35
CA PRO A 131 -1.01 -1.62 16.21
C PRO A 131 0.27 -1.26 15.45
N LYS A 132 1.39 -1.87 15.83
CA LYS A 132 2.63 -1.74 15.05
C LYS A 132 2.49 -2.63 13.83
N PHE A 133 2.87 -2.13 12.64
CA PHE A 133 2.86 -2.96 11.45
C PHE A 133 3.72 -4.21 11.64
N ASP A 134 3.10 -5.37 11.49
CA ASP A 134 3.77 -6.67 11.52
C ASP A 134 3.54 -7.36 10.15
N PRO A 135 4.59 -7.58 9.35
CA PRO A 135 4.45 -8.12 8.01
C PRO A 135 3.95 -9.56 8.01
N ARG A 136 4.25 -10.36 9.04
CA ARG A 136 3.78 -11.74 9.13
C ARG A 136 2.28 -11.76 9.42
N ILE A 137 1.83 -10.99 10.42
CA ILE A 137 0.39 -10.89 10.74
C ILE A 137 -0.38 -10.36 9.54
N PHE A 138 0.14 -9.33 8.86
CA PHE A 138 -0.50 -8.80 7.66
C PHE A 138 -0.64 -9.86 6.57
N LEU A 139 0.46 -10.56 6.22
CA LEU A 139 0.44 -11.59 5.17
C LEU A 139 -0.44 -12.79 5.53
N ASP A 140 -0.52 -13.17 6.81
CA ASP A 140 -1.44 -14.22 7.26
C ASP A 140 -2.91 -13.80 7.12
N MET A 141 -3.26 -12.53 7.37
CA MET A 141 -4.62 -12.00 7.15
C MET A 141 -5.04 -12.02 5.68
N VAL A 142 -4.10 -11.75 4.76
CA VAL A 142 -4.39 -11.64 3.32
C VAL A 142 -4.03 -12.90 2.53
N ARG A 143 -3.71 -14.00 3.21
CA ARG A 143 -3.32 -15.27 2.59
C ARG A 143 -4.40 -15.77 1.63
N GLY A 144 -4.00 -16.09 0.40
CA GLY A 144 -4.90 -16.59 -0.65
C GLY A 144 -5.81 -15.53 -1.26
N ASN A 145 -5.70 -14.27 -0.84
CA ASN A 145 -6.56 -13.18 -1.29
C ASN A 145 -5.86 -12.27 -2.30
N LYS A 146 -6.65 -11.41 -2.96
CA LYS A 146 -6.16 -10.34 -3.82
C LYS A 146 -6.55 -8.98 -3.27
N MET A 147 -5.59 -8.07 -3.24
CA MET A 147 -5.78 -6.68 -2.81
C MET A 147 -5.40 -5.72 -3.93
N ALA A 148 -6.33 -4.84 -4.30
CA ALA A 148 -6.10 -3.81 -5.30
C ALA A 148 -6.16 -2.41 -4.70
N PHE A 149 -5.10 -1.65 -4.91
CA PHE A 149 -5.07 -0.21 -4.69
C PHE A 149 -5.49 0.49 -5.98
N ILE A 150 -6.57 1.26 -5.92
CA ILE A 150 -7.16 1.95 -7.06
C ILE A 150 -6.99 3.45 -6.84
N GLY A 151 -6.22 4.11 -7.68
CA GLY A 151 -5.98 5.54 -7.49
C GLY A 151 -4.84 6.13 -8.31
N ASP A 152 -4.41 7.31 -7.89
CA ASP A 152 -3.35 8.08 -8.53
C ASP A 152 -1.94 7.72 -8.01
N SER A 153 -0.95 8.58 -8.27
CA SER A 153 0.44 8.36 -7.88
C SER A 153 0.66 8.30 -6.38
N VAL A 154 -0.23 8.87 -5.56
CA VAL A 154 -0.16 8.75 -4.10
C VAL A 154 -0.73 7.42 -3.62
N SER A 155 -1.62 6.79 -4.39
CA SER A 155 -2.03 5.40 -4.19
C SER A 155 -0.83 4.47 -4.39
N MET A 156 -0.12 4.61 -5.52
CA MET A 156 1.12 3.85 -5.79
C MET A 156 2.18 4.09 -4.70
N ASN A 157 2.32 5.31 -4.20
CA ASN A 157 3.26 5.62 -3.12
C ASN A 157 2.96 4.81 -1.84
N GLN A 158 1.68 4.55 -1.53
CA GLN A 158 1.28 3.69 -0.42
C GLN A 158 1.60 2.21 -0.70
N VAL A 159 1.33 1.74 -1.92
CA VAL A 159 1.66 0.37 -2.36
C VAL A 159 3.16 0.12 -2.25
N GLU A 160 3.98 1.07 -2.68
CA GLU A 160 5.44 0.98 -2.60
C GLU A 160 5.93 0.91 -1.14
N SER A 161 5.31 1.67 -0.22
CA SER A 161 5.55 1.50 1.23
C SER A 161 5.15 0.11 1.70
N LEU A 162 3.97 -0.38 1.31
CA LEU A 162 3.44 -1.67 1.74
C LEU A 162 4.35 -2.82 1.26
N VAL A 163 4.71 -2.84 -0.02
CA VAL A 163 5.64 -3.82 -0.60
C VAL A 163 6.94 -3.86 0.19
N CYS A 164 7.49 -2.70 0.56
CA CYS A 164 8.71 -2.64 1.36
C CYS A 164 8.53 -3.17 2.78
N LEU A 165 7.41 -2.88 3.43
CA LEU A 165 7.10 -3.41 4.75
C LEU A 165 6.97 -4.94 4.72
N LEU A 166 6.27 -5.48 3.72
CA LEU A 166 6.05 -6.92 3.54
C LEU A 166 7.32 -7.68 3.13
N SER A 167 8.21 -7.04 2.37
CA SER A 167 9.51 -7.60 1.93
C SER A 167 10.44 -8.01 3.06
N LYS A 168 10.13 -7.64 4.31
CA LYS A 168 10.83 -8.12 5.50
C LYS A 168 10.54 -9.57 5.84
N GLU A 169 9.32 -10.03 5.53
CA GLU A 169 8.89 -11.41 5.73
C GLU A 169 9.00 -12.21 4.43
N GLU A 170 8.57 -11.62 3.31
CA GLU A 170 8.58 -12.28 2.01
C GLU A 170 8.83 -11.30 0.87
N VAL A 171 9.83 -11.60 0.04
CA VAL A 171 10.12 -10.82 -1.17
C VAL A 171 9.15 -11.21 -2.29
N PRO A 172 8.33 -10.27 -2.81
CA PRO A 172 7.37 -10.61 -3.84
C PRO A 172 8.02 -10.84 -5.21
N LYS A 173 7.35 -11.64 -6.04
CA LYS A 173 7.61 -11.75 -7.47
C LYS A 173 6.83 -10.68 -8.23
N PHE A 174 7.51 -9.99 -9.13
CA PHE A 174 6.89 -9.02 -10.01
C PHE A 174 6.22 -9.74 -11.19
N VAL A 175 4.89 -9.69 -11.27
CA VAL A 175 4.10 -10.45 -12.26
C VAL A 175 3.80 -9.62 -13.50
N TYR A 176 3.53 -8.33 -13.33
CA TYR A 176 3.14 -7.44 -14.43
C TYR A 176 3.51 -5.99 -14.16
N LYS A 177 3.98 -5.30 -15.21
CA LYS A 177 3.98 -3.83 -15.33
C LYS A 177 3.50 -3.44 -16.72
N ASP A 178 2.69 -2.39 -16.78
CA ASP A 178 2.47 -1.68 -18.03
C ASP A 178 3.70 -0.85 -18.42
N SER A 179 3.73 -0.33 -19.65
CA SER A 179 4.85 0.46 -20.17
C SER A 179 5.09 1.76 -19.41
N ALA A 180 4.04 2.33 -18.81
CA ALA A 180 4.12 3.52 -17.97
C ALA A 180 4.51 3.20 -16.51
N GLU A 181 4.59 1.91 -16.18
CA GLU A 181 4.75 1.37 -14.82
C GLU A 181 3.75 1.91 -13.79
N GLN A 182 2.57 2.32 -14.24
CA GLN A 182 1.47 2.83 -13.43
C GLN A 182 0.59 1.68 -12.93
N ASN A 183 0.37 0.66 -13.74
CA ASN A 183 -0.28 -0.58 -13.33
C ASN A 183 0.77 -1.64 -12.99
N ARG A 184 0.70 -2.19 -11.79
CA ARG A 184 1.71 -3.15 -11.29
C ARG A 184 1.05 -4.27 -10.50
N ILE A 185 1.56 -5.50 -10.65
CA ILE A 185 1.09 -6.67 -9.90
C ILE A 185 2.28 -7.39 -9.26
N TRP A 186 2.17 -7.61 -7.96
CA TRP A 186 3.11 -8.39 -7.15
C TRP A 186 2.41 -9.66 -6.65
N HIS A 187 3.15 -10.76 -6.62
CA HIS A 187 2.70 -12.02 -6.04
C HIS A 187 3.66 -12.47 -4.94
N PHE A 188 3.12 -12.71 -3.76
CA PHE A 188 3.79 -13.27 -2.59
C PHE A 188 3.49 -14.79 -2.56
N PRO A 189 4.32 -15.64 -3.21
CA PRO A 189 4.04 -17.06 -3.39
C PRO A 189 3.86 -17.87 -2.10
N GLU A 190 4.55 -17.55 -1.01
CA GLU A 190 4.43 -18.30 0.25
C GLU A 190 3.10 -18.04 0.96
N HIS A 191 2.45 -16.91 0.65
CA HIS A 191 1.14 -16.53 1.16
C HIS A 191 0.03 -16.60 0.11
N ASP A 192 0.35 -16.97 -1.13
CA ASP A 192 -0.59 -16.92 -2.27
C ASP A 192 -1.35 -15.58 -2.33
N PHE A 193 -0.64 -14.49 -2.00
CA PHE A 193 -1.22 -13.16 -1.90
C PHE A 193 -0.86 -12.34 -3.13
N ILE A 194 -1.87 -11.75 -3.79
CA ILE A 194 -1.67 -10.87 -4.94
C ILE A 194 -1.96 -9.43 -4.51
N LEU A 195 -0.97 -8.56 -4.70
CA LEU A 195 -1.09 -7.14 -4.50
C LEU A 195 -1.06 -6.43 -5.86
N MET A 196 -2.01 -5.54 -6.09
CA MET A 196 -2.19 -4.84 -7.36
C MET A 196 -2.21 -3.33 -7.12
N ASN A 197 -1.54 -2.57 -7.97
CA ASN A 197 -1.83 -1.16 -8.17
C ASN A 197 -2.55 -0.99 -9.51
N LEU A 198 -3.77 -0.46 -9.47
CA LEU A 198 -4.59 -0.15 -10.62
C LEU A 198 -4.68 1.38 -10.76
N TRP A 199 -4.07 1.92 -11.80
CA TRP A 199 -3.99 3.34 -12.00
C TRP A 199 -5.34 3.90 -12.43
N SER A 200 -5.88 4.84 -11.64
CA SER A 200 -7.00 5.66 -12.06
C SER A 200 -6.90 7.04 -11.42
N ARG A 201 -6.81 8.09 -12.23
CA ARG A 201 -6.68 9.48 -11.74
C ARG A 201 -7.96 9.96 -11.04
N PHE A 202 -9.11 9.49 -11.51
CA PHE A 202 -10.42 10.03 -11.15
C PHE A 202 -11.46 8.97 -10.75
N LEU A 203 -11.17 7.67 -10.80
CA LEU A 203 -12.10 6.53 -10.58
C LEU A 203 -13.19 6.37 -11.65
N VAL A 204 -13.59 7.47 -12.28
CA VAL A 204 -14.54 7.51 -13.38
C VAL A 204 -13.85 7.63 -14.72
N ALA A 205 -14.54 7.23 -15.78
CA ALA A 205 -14.04 7.35 -17.14
C ALA A 205 -13.67 8.81 -17.42
N ALA A 206 -12.42 9.02 -17.82
CA ALA A 206 -11.86 10.35 -17.96
C ALA A 206 -10.94 10.45 -19.16
N GLU A 207 -11.06 11.56 -19.88
CA GLU A 207 -10.26 11.84 -21.08
C GLU A 207 -9.63 13.21 -20.98
N GLN A 208 -8.37 13.32 -21.39
CA GLN A 208 -7.72 14.62 -21.51
C GLN A 208 -8.34 15.39 -22.69
N ARG A 209 -8.69 16.66 -22.47
CA ARG A 209 -9.36 17.46 -23.48
C ARG A 209 -8.39 17.82 -24.62
N MET A 210 -8.89 17.68 -25.83
CA MET A 210 -8.24 18.19 -27.03
C MET A 210 -8.78 19.59 -27.35
N ILE A 211 -7.91 20.59 -27.41
CA ILE A 211 -8.26 21.96 -27.81
C ILE A 211 -7.42 22.29 -29.05
N ASN A 212 -8.08 22.65 -30.15
CA ASN A 212 -7.43 22.97 -31.43
C ASN A 212 -6.42 21.91 -31.92
N GLY A 213 -6.73 20.63 -31.70
CA GLY A 213 -5.88 19.51 -32.11
C GLY A 213 -4.67 19.24 -31.20
N SER A 214 -4.54 19.92 -30.06
CA SER A 214 -3.50 19.65 -29.05
C SER A 214 -4.10 19.24 -27.70
N LEU A 215 -3.41 18.37 -26.98
CA LEU A 215 -3.78 17.99 -25.61
C LEU A 215 -3.68 19.22 -24.69
N SER A 216 -4.77 19.54 -23.99
CA SER A 216 -4.80 20.62 -23.00
C SER A 216 -4.58 20.08 -21.59
N ALA A 217 -4.40 20.97 -20.61
CA ALA A 217 -4.31 20.58 -19.20
C ALA A 217 -5.65 20.17 -18.58
N ALA A 218 -6.76 20.32 -19.32
CA ALA A 218 -8.11 20.08 -18.84
C ALA A 218 -8.59 18.64 -19.11
N TYR A 219 -9.56 18.17 -18.34
CA TYR A 219 -10.10 16.81 -18.44
C TYR A 219 -11.63 16.79 -18.56
N ASN A 220 -12.16 15.79 -19.26
CA ASN A 220 -13.57 15.41 -19.26
C ASN A 220 -13.75 14.22 -18.35
N LEU A 221 -14.68 14.29 -17.40
CA LEU A 221 -15.02 13.19 -16.50
C LEU A 221 -16.48 12.79 -16.71
N GLN A 222 -16.74 11.50 -16.93
CA GLN A 222 -18.08 10.93 -16.97
C GLN A 222 -18.52 10.56 -15.56
N ILE A 223 -19.24 11.46 -14.88
CA ILE A 223 -19.56 11.28 -13.45
C ILE A 223 -20.61 10.18 -13.19
N ASP A 224 -21.17 9.56 -14.23
CA ASP A 224 -22.08 8.42 -14.18
C ASP A 224 -21.48 7.12 -14.74
N LYS A 225 -20.20 7.12 -15.12
CA LYS A 225 -19.49 5.95 -15.67
C LYS A 225 -18.14 5.74 -15.00
N VAL A 226 -17.94 4.57 -14.40
CA VAL A 226 -16.64 4.15 -13.87
C VAL A 226 -15.59 3.97 -14.98
N ASP A 227 -14.33 4.15 -14.62
CA ASP A 227 -13.19 3.82 -15.47
C ASP A 227 -13.07 2.29 -15.63
N GLU A 228 -13.15 1.81 -16.88
CA GLU A 228 -13.27 0.38 -17.17
C GLU A 228 -12.01 -0.40 -16.76
N ASP A 229 -10.84 0.25 -16.79
CA ASP A 229 -9.54 -0.39 -16.55
C ASP A 229 -9.45 -1.05 -15.17
N TRP A 230 -9.90 -0.37 -14.11
CA TRP A 230 -9.84 -0.94 -12.76
C TRP A 230 -11.00 -1.90 -12.47
N THR A 231 -12.09 -1.83 -13.25
CA THR A 231 -13.28 -2.65 -13.03
C THR A 231 -13.20 -4.03 -13.69
N ALA A 232 -12.32 -4.22 -14.67
CA ALA A 232 -12.27 -5.39 -15.54
C ALA A 232 -12.19 -6.74 -14.80
N ASN A 233 -11.57 -6.77 -13.61
CA ASN A 233 -11.40 -7.99 -12.82
C ASN A 233 -11.88 -7.84 -11.36
N LEU A 234 -12.79 -6.88 -11.10
CA LEU A 234 -13.27 -6.54 -9.76
C LEU A 234 -13.83 -7.75 -8.99
N GLN A 235 -14.51 -8.65 -9.70
CA GLN A 235 -15.09 -9.89 -9.16
C GLN A 235 -14.05 -10.89 -8.61
N THR A 236 -12.76 -10.66 -8.87
CA THR A 236 -11.67 -11.52 -8.40
C THR A 236 -10.86 -10.91 -7.26
N ILE A 237 -11.26 -9.72 -6.79
CA ILE A 237 -10.56 -8.93 -5.79
C ILE A 237 -11.34 -9.00 -4.46
N ASP A 238 -10.63 -9.31 -3.38
CA ASP A 238 -11.21 -9.44 -2.04
C ASP A 238 -11.12 -8.14 -1.25
N TYR A 239 -10.03 -7.38 -1.44
CA TYR A 239 -9.78 -6.11 -0.78
C TYR A 239 -9.54 -5.00 -1.81
N VAL A 240 -10.28 -3.90 -1.71
CA VAL A 240 -10.10 -2.71 -2.54
C VAL A 240 -9.68 -1.55 -1.66
N VAL A 241 -8.61 -0.85 -2.02
CA VAL A 241 -8.20 0.40 -1.36
C VAL A 241 -8.29 1.54 -2.38
N ILE A 242 -9.29 2.39 -2.25
CA ILE A 242 -9.52 3.54 -3.13
C ILE A 242 -8.84 4.78 -2.56
N SER A 243 -8.11 5.53 -3.40
CA SER A 243 -7.59 6.83 -3.01
C SER A 243 -7.34 7.80 -4.18
N ASN A 244 -7.96 8.98 -4.12
CA ASN A 244 -7.82 10.05 -5.12
C ASN A 244 -8.01 11.44 -4.50
N GLY A 245 -7.57 12.47 -5.21
CA GLY A 245 -8.01 13.84 -4.94
C GLY A 245 -7.17 14.92 -5.63
N LEU A 246 -5.87 14.71 -5.80
CA LEU A 246 -4.96 15.75 -6.27
C LEU A 246 -5.19 16.15 -7.73
N TRP A 247 -5.62 15.21 -8.57
CA TRP A 247 -5.98 15.48 -9.96
C TRP A 247 -7.25 16.33 -10.11
N PHE A 248 -8.10 16.41 -9.08
CA PHE A 248 -9.33 17.21 -9.11
C PHE A 248 -9.11 18.72 -8.94
N PHE A 249 -7.86 19.15 -8.73
CA PHE A 249 -7.45 20.55 -8.77
C PHE A 249 -7.05 21.01 -10.18
N ARG A 250 -7.26 20.19 -11.21
CA ARG A 250 -7.15 20.58 -12.63
C ARG A 250 -8.48 21.18 -13.10
N GLN A 251 -8.42 21.90 -14.22
CA GLN A 251 -9.62 22.26 -14.95
C GLN A 251 -10.35 20.99 -15.43
N ILE A 252 -11.60 20.84 -15.04
CA ILE A 252 -12.39 19.63 -15.29
C ILE A 252 -13.78 20.01 -15.78
N TYR A 253 -14.29 19.27 -16.77
CA TYR A 253 -15.68 19.34 -17.20
C TYR A 253 -16.36 18.03 -16.83
N LEU A 254 -17.47 18.14 -16.11
CA LEU A 254 -18.24 17.02 -15.59
C LEU A 254 -19.38 16.72 -16.56
N TYR A 255 -19.37 15.52 -17.10
CA TYR A 255 -20.34 15.02 -18.06
C TYR A 255 -21.26 13.97 -17.41
N LYS A 256 -22.52 14.00 -17.81
CA LYS A 256 -23.47 12.91 -17.61
C LYS A 256 -24.01 12.53 -18.97
N GLY A 257 -23.54 11.41 -19.52
CA GLY A 257 -23.66 11.13 -20.95
C GLY A 257 -23.03 12.25 -21.79
N ASP A 258 -23.81 12.85 -22.69
CA ASP A 258 -23.33 13.91 -23.59
C ASP A 258 -23.51 15.33 -23.03
N THR A 259 -24.06 15.48 -21.82
CA THR A 259 -24.38 16.79 -21.24
C THR A 259 -23.34 17.22 -20.21
N VAL A 260 -22.82 18.45 -20.36
CA VAL A 260 -22.00 19.09 -19.32
C VAL A 260 -22.91 19.54 -18.18
N VAL A 261 -22.73 18.96 -17.00
CA VAL A 261 -23.53 19.26 -15.79
C VAL A 261 -22.80 20.18 -14.81
N GLY A 262 -21.50 20.36 -14.99
CA GLY A 262 -20.71 21.31 -14.24
C GLY A 262 -19.23 21.30 -14.63
N CYS A 263 -18.45 22.11 -13.94
CA CYS A 263 -17.01 22.20 -14.17
C CYS A 263 -16.25 22.56 -12.88
N VAL A 264 -14.97 22.20 -12.83
CA VAL A 264 -14.01 22.68 -11.82
C VAL A 264 -13.02 23.61 -12.51
N ASP A 265 -12.73 24.75 -11.88
CA ASP A 265 -11.74 25.74 -12.35
C ASP A 265 -11.97 26.18 -13.82
N CYS A 266 -13.22 26.53 -14.14
CA CYS A 266 -13.65 26.94 -15.47
C CYS A 266 -14.37 28.31 -15.45
N GLU A 267 -14.33 29.00 -16.58
CA GLU A 267 -14.93 30.34 -16.77
C GLU A 267 -16.05 30.35 -17.82
N GLU A 268 -16.56 29.18 -18.21
CA GLU A 268 -17.65 29.07 -19.18
C GLU A 268 -18.96 29.67 -18.66
N PRO A 269 -19.58 30.60 -19.41
CA PRO A 269 -20.90 31.10 -19.07
C PRO A 269 -21.92 29.96 -19.18
N ASN A 270 -22.88 29.90 -18.25
CA ASN A 270 -23.96 28.92 -18.18
C ASN A 270 -23.54 27.48 -17.83
N VAL A 271 -22.31 27.26 -17.34
CA VAL A 271 -21.90 25.97 -16.75
C VAL A 271 -21.83 26.11 -15.23
N THR A 272 -22.44 25.17 -14.51
CA THR A 272 -22.41 25.17 -13.04
C THR A 272 -20.97 24.98 -12.54
N LYS A 273 -20.46 25.94 -11.76
CA LYS A 273 -19.16 25.80 -11.09
C LYS A 273 -19.29 24.81 -9.92
N VAL A 274 -18.38 23.85 -9.86
CA VAL A 274 -18.30 22.79 -8.87
C VAL A 274 -16.92 22.85 -8.20
N SER A 275 -16.87 22.68 -6.88
CA SER A 275 -15.59 22.62 -6.16
C SER A 275 -14.85 21.30 -6.44
N PRO A 276 -13.52 21.24 -6.25
CA PRO A 276 -12.77 19.98 -6.29
C PRO A 276 -13.40 18.92 -5.37
N SER A 277 -13.74 19.28 -4.13
CA SER A 277 -14.47 18.41 -3.20
C SER A 277 -15.80 17.88 -3.74
N GLY A 278 -16.59 18.72 -4.42
CA GLY A 278 -17.85 18.30 -5.04
C GLY A 278 -17.65 17.32 -6.20
N ALA A 279 -16.65 17.56 -7.06
CA ALA A 279 -16.31 16.65 -8.15
C ALA A 279 -15.78 15.30 -7.64
N ILE A 280 -14.95 15.30 -6.58
CA ILE A 280 -14.49 14.08 -5.89
C ILE A 280 -15.68 13.31 -5.32
N GLN A 281 -16.64 14.00 -4.69
CA GLN A 281 -17.84 13.36 -4.13
C GLN A 281 -18.63 12.63 -5.21
N MET A 282 -18.84 13.26 -6.37
CA MET A 282 -19.54 12.64 -7.50
C MET A 282 -18.82 11.39 -8.02
N ALA A 283 -17.51 11.51 -8.27
CA ALA A 283 -16.71 10.39 -8.78
C ALA A 283 -16.61 9.23 -7.78
N LEU A 284 -16.34 9.52 -6.50
CA LEU A 284 -16.31 8.51 -5.45
C LEU A 284 -17.65 7.82 -5.28
N ARG A 285 -18.75 8.57 -5.27
CA ARG A 285 -20.11 8.00 -5.19
C ARG A 285 -20.35 7.01 -6.31
N THR A 286 -19.99 7.35 -7.54
CA THR A 286 -20.14 6.48 -8.71
C THR A 286 -19.32 5.20 -8.58
N ALA A 287 -18.07 5.30 -8.13
CA ALA A 287 -17.22 4.12 -7.88
C ALA A 287 -17.79 3.20 -6.78
N LEU A 288 -18.21 3.78 -5.65
CA LEU A 288 -18.75 3.03 -4.52
C LEU A 288 -20.09 2.36 -4.87
N VAL A 289 -20.98 3.05 -5.58
CA VAL A 289 -22.25 2.48 -6.06
C VAL A 289 -21.98 1.34 -7.05
N TYR A 290 -20.99 1.47 -7.92
CA TYR A 290 -20.60 0.40 -8.85
C TYR A 290 -20.13 -0.86 -8.11
N ILE A 291 -19.21 -0.71 -7.14
CA ILE A 291 -18.72 -1.83 -6.32
C ILE A 291 -19.87 -2.47 -5.54
N ASN A 292 -20.74 -1.65 -4.93
CA ASN A 292 -21.91 -2.16 -4.22
C ASN A 292 -22.91 -2.85 -5.16
N GLY A 293 -23.01 -2.45 -6.43
CA GLY A 293 -23.85 -3.12 -7.43
C GLY A 293 -23.31 -4.44 -7.98
N CYS A 294 -22.02 -4.74 -7.81
CA CYS A 294 -21.38 -5.96 -8.33
C CYS A 294 -21.93 -7.23 -7.64
N LYS A 295 -22.67 -8.09 -8.35
CA LYS A 295 -23.32 -9.26 -7.75
C LYS A 295 -22.34 -10.39 -7.41
N GLU A 296 -21.24 -10.44 -8.14
CA GLU A 296 -20.18 -11.42 -8.03
C GLU A 296 -19.16 -11.07 -6.93
N CYS A 297 -19.09 -9.80 -6.52
CA CYS A 297 -18.15 -9.28 -5.52
C CYS A 297 -18.65 -9.50 -4.08
N ARG A 298 -19.04 -10.74 -3.74
CA ARG A 298 -19.57 -11.05 -2.39
C ARG A 298 -18.44 -10.99 -1.36
N GLY A 299 -18.69 -10.36 -0.21
CA GLY A 299 -17.71 -10.28 0.87
C GLY A 299 -16.55 -9.31 0.62
N ILE A 300 -16.57 -8.55 -0.48
CA ILE A 300 -15.52 -7.57 -0.79
C ILE A 300 -15.44 -6.51 0.32
N VAL A 301 -14.22 -6.21 0.75
CA VAL A 301 -13.92 -5.14 1.71
C VAL A 301 -13.34 -3.96 0.95
N THR A 302 -14.04 -2.84 0.97
CA THR A 302 -13.62 -1.60 0.30
C THR A 302 -13.19 -0.57 1.33
N VAL A 303 -11.91 -0.23 1.32
CA VAL A 303 -11.32 0.82 2.13
C VAL A 303 -11.18 2.09 1.29
N VAL A 304 -11.71 3.21 1.77
CA VAL A 304 -11.48 4.53 1.16
C VAL A 304 -10.47 5.28 2.00
N ARG A 305 -9.25 5.45 1.49
CA ARG A 305 -8.25 6.30 2.14
C ARG A 305 -8.60 7.76 1.88
N THR A 306 -8.74 8.54 2.95
CA THR A 306 -8.99 9.97 2.82
C THR A 306 -7.81 10.72 2.22
N PHE A 307 -8.05 11.98 1.89
CA PHE A 307 -7.15 12.86 1.16
C PHE A 307 -5.74 12.92 1.77
N SER A 308 -4.73 12.75 0.93
CA SER A 308 -3.33 13.02 1.28
C SER A 308 -3.04 14.50 1.03
N PRO A 309 -2.77 15.31 2.07
CA PRO A 309 -2.49 16.73 1.89
C PRO A 309 -1.13 16.96 1.21
N THR A 310 -1.02 18.10 0.54
CA THR A 310 0.25 18.69 0.12
C THR A 310 0.68 19.74 1.15
N HIS A 311 1.97 20.08 1.16
CA HIS A 311 2.51 21.12 2.05
C HIS A 311 3.35 22.14 1.29
N PHE A 312 2.84 22.62 0.16
CA PHE A 312 3.47 23.73 -0.56
C PHE A 312 3.36 25.02 0.25
N GLU A 313 4.49 25.68 0.45
CA GLU A 313 4.66 27.00 1.05
C GLU A 313 5.27 27.95 0.02
N HIS A 314 4.92 29.24 0.09
CA HIS A 314 5.44 30.30 -0.80
C HIS A 314 5.20 30.08 -2.30
N GLY A 315 4.19 29.29 -2.67
CA GLY A 315 3.82 29.01 -4.05
C GLY A 315 3.04 27.71 -4.16
N SER A 316 2.71 27.32 -5.38
CA SER A 316 2.07 26.05 -5.74
C SER A 316 3.07 25.11 -6.42
N TRP A 317 2.61 23.92 -6.77
CA TRP A 317 3.41 22.89 -7.47
C TRP A 317 4.06 23.39 -8.77
N ASP A 318 3.49 24.40 -9.43
CA ASP A 318 3.91 24.99 -10.70
C ASP A 318 4.40 26.44 -10.61
N THR A 319 4.38 27.05 -9.42
CA THR A 319 4.79 28.45 -9.20
C THR A 319 5.95 28.58 -8.21
N GLY A 320 6.73 27.51 -8.03
CA GLY A 320 7.95 27.51 -7.22
C GLY A 320 7.72 27.23 -5.72
N GLY A 321 6.58 26.65 -5.36
CA GLY A 321 6.27 26.27 -3.97
C GLY A 321 7.28 25.30 -3.36
N ILE A 322 7.40 25.32 -2.03
CA ILE A 322 8.45 24.63 -1.28
C ILE A 322 7.87 23.85 -0.09
N CYS A 323 8.60 22.86 0.43
CA CYS A 323 8.22 22.09 1.62
C CYS A 323 9.47 21.61 2.38
N ASN A 324 10.26 22.56 2.87
CA ASN A 324 11.55 22.28 3.51
C ASN A 324 11.47 22.15 5.04
N ARG A 325 10.26 22.00 5.61
CA ARG A 325 10.12 21.73 7.05
C ARG A 325 10.75 20.38 7.38
N THR A 326 11.39 20.29 8.54
CA THR A 326 12.11 19.08 9.00
C THR A 326 11.51 18.47 10.27
N LYS A 327 10.42 19.06 10.77
CA LYS A 327 9.68 18.61 11.95
C LYS A 327 8.18 18.65 11.70
N PRO A 328 7.40 17.77 12.37
CA PRO A 328 5.95 17.85 12.34
C PRO A 328 5.44 19.21 12.82
N SER A 329 4.27 19.59 12.33
CA SER A 329 3.52 20.74 12.85
C SER A 329 2.73 20.35 14.09
N ASP A 330 2.63 21.28 15.04
CA ASP A 330 1.73 21.13 16.19
C ASP A 330 0.27 21.22 15.72
N GLU A 331 -0.64 20.49 16.38
CA GLU A 331 -2.07 20.48 16.05
C GLU A 331 -2.68 21.89 16.01
N ARG A 332 -2.19 22.80 16.87
CA ARG A 332 -2.65 24.21 16.95
C ARG A 332 -2.25 25.05 15.74
N GLN A 333 -1.27 24.59 14.97
CA GLN A 333 -0.80 25.25 13.76
C GLN A 333 -1.59 24.83 12.51
N ILE A 334 -2.43 23.81 12.62
CA ILE A 334 -3.18 23.27 11.50
C ILE A 334 -4.49 24.04 11.31
N ILE A 335 -4.76 24.36 10.05
CA ILE A 335 -6.01 24.98 9.62
C ILE A 335 -7.00 23.85 9.26
N TRP A 336 -7.96 23.58 10.15
CA TRP A 336 -8.97 22.52 10.01
C TRP A 336 -10.17 22.91 9.12
N VAL A 337 -9.93 23.75 8.11
CA VAL A 337 -10.92 24.27 7.17
C VAL A 337 -10.34 24.34 5.76
N GLY A 338 -11.19 24.50 4.75
CA GLY A 338 -10.80 24.58 3.35
C GLY A 338 -10.79 23.22 2.65
N GLU A 339 -10.29 23.19 1.41
CA GLU A 339 -10.46 22.03 0.52
C GLU A 339 -9.91 20.71 1.08
N PRO A 340 -8.71 20.61 1.69
CA PRO A 340 -8.24 19.34 2.25
C PRO A 340 -9.22 18.74 3.28
N TRP A 341 -9.82 19.59 4.13
CA TRP A 341 -10.79 19.15 5.14
C TRP A 341 -12.17 18.86 4.54
N ASN A 342 -12.60 19.63 3.54
CA ASN A 342 -13.84 19.39 2.80
C ASN A 342 -13.77 18.05 2.04
N ILE A 343 -12.65 17.77 1.36
CA ILE A 343 -12.43 16.51 0.64
C ILE A 343 -12.43 15.33 1.62
N ARG A 344 -11.71 15.44 2.74
CA ARG A 344 -11.77 14.43 3.81
C ARG A 344 -13.21 14.17 4.24
N LYS A 345 -13.97 15.23 4.54
CA LYS A 345 -15.35 15.13 5.02
C LYS A 345 -16.22 14.36 4.04
N ILE A 346 -16.23 14.74 2.76
CA ILE A 346 -17.06 14.04 1.76
C ILE A 346 -16.62 12.59 1.55
N GLN A 347 -15.32 12.27 1.67
CA GLN A 347 -14.83 10.91 1.53
C GLN A 347 -15.30 10.02 2.68
N VAL A 348 -15.26 10.54 3.91
CA VAL A 348 -15.80 9.85 5.08
C VAL A 348 -17.31 9.67 4.95
N GLU A 349 -18.05 10.75 4.65
CA GLU A 349 -19.51 10.71 4.55
C GLU A 349 -20.03 9.75 3.47
N GLU A 350 -19.43 9.75 2.27
CA GLU A 350 -19.82 8.81 1.21
C GLU A 350 -19.49 7.35 1.56
N THR A 351 -18.37 7.13 2.25
CA THR A 351 -17.96 5.79 2.65
C THR A 351 -18.86 5.26 3.76
N GLU A 352 -19.20 6.07 4.76
CA GLU A 352 -20.14 5.70 5.82
C GLU A 352 -21.56 5.47 5.30
N ARG A 353 -22.01 6.30 4.33
CA ARG A 353 -23.28 6.09 3.64
C ARG A 353 -23.27 4.73 2.93
N MET A 354 -22.22 4.45 2.17
CA MET A 354 -22.10 3.16 1.47
C MET A 354 -21.92 1.98 2.43
N GLY A 355 -21.28 2.15 3.58
CA GLY A 355 -21.17 1.10 4.60
C GLY A 355 -22.53 0.65 5.13
N LYS A 356 -23.48 1.57 5.29
CA LYS A 356 -24.86 1.24 5.67
C LYS A 356 -25.58 0.45 4.57
N GLU A 357 -25.47 0.89 3.31
CA GLU A 357 -26.11 0.25 2.15
C GLU A 357 -25.46 -1.10 1.78
N GLY A 358 -24.14 -1.19 1.90
CA GLY A 358 -23.36 -2.38 1.56
C GLY A 358 -23.53 -3.53 2.53
N LYS A 359 -23.80 -3.22 3.81
CA LYS A 359 -24.06 -4.23 4.84
C LYS A 359 -25.24 -5.13 4.48
N GLU A 360 -26.29 -4.56 3.88
CA GLU A 360 -27.46 -5.33 3.40
C GLU A 360 -27.10 -6.30 2.26
N GLN A 361 -25.99 -6.04 1.56
CA GLN A 361 -25.49 -6.85 0.45
C GLN A 361 -24.29 -7.74 0.83
N GLY A 362 -23.93 -7.78 2.12
CA GLY A 362 -22.78 -8.55 2.61
C GLY A 362 -21.43 -8.00 2.13
N LYS A 363 -21.32 -6.67 2.01
CA LYS A 363 -20.10 -5.96 1.61
C LYS A 363 -19.69 -4.97 2.70
N SER A 364 -18.39 -4.76 2.86
CA SER A 364 -17.85 -3.82 3.84
C SER A 364 -17.29 -2.59 3.15
N PHE A 365 -17.58 -1.40 3.69
CA PHE A 365 -17.03 -0.13 3.23
C PHE A 365 -16.53 0.65 4.43
N VAL A 366 -15.23 0.95 4.46
CA VAL A 366 -14.54 1.52 5.62
C VAL A 366 -13.73 2.74 5.23
N ALA A 367 -13.91 3.85 5.95
CA ALA A 367 -13.07 5.03 5.77
C ALA A 367 -11.75 4.85 6.54
N MET A 368 -10.62 4.93 5.83
CA MET A 368 -9.29 5.03 6.42
C MET A 368 -8.87 6.49 6.47
N ASP A 369 -9.19 7.15 7.57
CA ASP A 369 -9.07 8.60 7.69
C ASP A 369 -7.67 9.07 8.09
N VAL A 370 -6.80 9.25 7.09
CA VAL A 370 -5.41 9.65 7.28
C VAL A 370 -5.20 11.17 7.29
N THR A 371 -6.13 11.95 6.72
CA THR A 371 -5.91 13.38 6.43
C THR A 371 -5.47 14.18 7.66
N LYS A 372 -6.14 13.97 8.81
CA LYS A 372 -5.80 14.67 10.06
C LYS A 372 -4.36 14.42 10.48
N ALA A 373 -3.96 13.15 10.55
CA ALA A 373 -2.60 12.77 10.89
C ALA A 373 -1.59 13.38 9.91
N MET A 374 -1.89 13.36 8.61
CA MET A 374 -0.94 13.77 7.58
C MET A 374 -0.81 15.28 7.43
N LEU A 375 -1.82 16.08 7.77
CA LEU A 375 -1.72 17.56 7.80
C LEU A 375 -0.67 18.05 8.80
N MET A 376 -0.36 17.25 9.81
CA MET A 376 0.69 17.55 10.78
C MET A 376 2.10 17.14 10.32
N ARG A 377 2.25 16.61 9.09
CA ARG A 377 3.51 16.01 8.61
C ARG A 377 4.14 16.73 7.41
N PRO A 378 4.31 18.07 7.44
CA PRO A 378 5.00 18.75 6.34
C PRO A 378 6.46 18.30 6.17
N ASP A 379 7.03 17.68 7.20
CA ASP A 379 8.38 17.11 7.23
C ASP A 379 8.55 15.82 6.43
N GLY A 380 7.46 15.20 5.98
CA GLY A 380 7.49 13.89 5.32
C GLY A 380 7.74 13.89 3.82
N HIS A 381 7.69 15.04 3.17
CA HIS A 381 7.75 15.15 1.71
C HIS A 381 9.19 15.06 1.19
N PRO A 382 9.40 14.58 -0.05
CA PRO A 382 10.70 14.62 -0.69
C PRO A 382 11.26 16.02 -0.89
N GLY A 383 10.44 17.01 -1.20
CA GLY A 383 10.90 18.37 -1.49
C GLY A 383 11.87 18.37 -2.67
N ASP A 384 13.13 18.71 -2.44
CA ASP A 384 14.19 18.69 -3.46
C ASP A 384 14.76 17.27 -3.71
N TYR A 385 14.43 16.28 -2.86
CA TYR A 385 15.10 14.97 -2.80
C TYR A 385 14.33 13.84 -3.52
N TRP A 386 13.99 14.02 -4.79
CA TRP A 386 13.15 13.05 -5.53
C TRP A 386 13.67 12.67 -6.94
N GLY A 387 14.92 13.00 -7.24
CA GLY A 387 15.60 12.54 -8.45
C GLY A 387 15.20 13.24 -9.75
N ASN A 388 14.46 14.35 -9.69
CA ASN A 388 14.17 15.13 -10.89
C ASN A 388 15.39 15.93 -11.36
N LEU A 389 16.20 15.31 -12.22
CA LEU A 389 17.35 15.94 -12.86
C LEU A 389 16.96 16.91 -13.99
N ARG A 390 15.71 16.86 -14.48
CA ARG A 390 15.27 17.62 -15.65
C ARG A 390 14.76 19.02 -15.32
N ASN A 391 14.20 19.23 -14.12
CA ASN A 391 13.75 20.54 -13.71
C ASN A 391 13.93 20.75 -12.20
N LYS A 392 15.03 21.43 -11.84
CA LYS A 392 15.41 21.70 -10.44
C LYS A 392 14.47 22.69 -9.74
N ASP A 393 13.61 23.38 -10.49
CA ASP A 393 12.68 24.37 -9.93
C ASP A 393 11.41 23.71 -9.35
N PHE A 394 11.20 22.41 -9.61
CA PHE A 394 10.05 21.66 -9.11
C PHE A 394 10.38 20.83 -7.88
N ARG A 395 9.69 21.12 -6.78
CA ARG A 395 9.74 20.34 -5.54
C ARG A 395 8.55 19.42 -5.41
N ASP A 396 8.80 18.19 -4.98
CA ASP A 396 7.75 17.23 -4.69
C ASP A 396 7.26 17.40 -3.26
N CYS A 397 6.22 18.22 -3.10
CA CYS A 397 5.51 18.45 -1.83
C CYS A 397 4.15 17.75 -1.79
N LEU A 398 4.01 16.70 -2.60
CA LEU A 398 2.77 15.97 -2.82
C LEU A 398 2.92 14.50 -2.41
N HIS A 399 4.00 13.84 -2.85
CA HIS A 399 4.31 12.47 -2.46
C HIS A 399 5.11 12.43 -1.16
N TRP A 400 5.36 11.23 -0.65
CA TRP A 400 6.01 11.01 0.63
C TRP A 400 7.32 10.23 0.45
N CYS A 401 8.33 10.60 1.24
CA CYS A 401 9.57 9.84 1.33
C CYS A 401 9.31 8.41 1.80
N LEU A 402 10.13 7.47 1.32
CA LEU A 402 10.17 6.09 1.79
C LEU A 402 11.57 5.74 2.35
N PRO A 403 11.66 5.19 3.57
CA PRO A 403 10.59 5.12 4.59
C PRO A 403 10.12 6.52 5.02
N GLY A 404 8.95 6.62 5.63
CA GLY A 404 8.38 7.92 6.00
C GLY A 404 7.04 7.86 6.73
N PRO A 405 6.36 9.01 6.91
CA PRO A 405 5.07 9.06 7.60
C PRO A 405 4.01 8.16 6.95
N ILE A 406 4.11 7.99 5.62
CA ILE A 406 3.21 7.16 4.81
C ILE A 406 3.12 5.70 5.27
N ASP A 407 4.16 5.17 5.94
CA ASP A 407 4.15 3.83 6.52
C ASP A 407 3.01 3.66 7.55
N THR A 408 2.58 4.77 8.17
CA THR A 408 1.46 4.79 9.13
C THR A 408 0.12 4.49 8.44
N TRP A 409 -0.02 4.74 7.14
CA TRP A 409 -1.23 4.35 6.41
C TRP A 409 -1.40 2.83 6.37
N ASN A 410 -0.28 2.11 6.27
CA ASN A 410 -0.31 0.65 6.29
C ASN A 410 -0.51 0.09 7.71
N GLU A 411 -0.14 0.84 8.75
CA GLU A 411 -0.56 0.53 10.14
C GLU A 411 -2.09 0.66 10.32
N PHE A 412 -2.71 1.71 9.74
CA PHE A 412 -4.18 1.82 9.73
C PHE A 412 -4.84 0.71 8.92
N LEU A 413 -4.31 0.41 7.73
CA LEU A 413 -4.83 -0.67 6.90
C LEU A 413 -4.78 -2.02 7.64
N MET A 414 -3.66 -2.33 8.31
CA MET A 414 -3.54 -3.53 9.12
C MET A 414 -4.58 -3.58 10.23
N ALA A 415 -4.80 -2.47 10.95
CA ALA A 415 -5.83 -2.41 11.99
C ALA A 415 -7.25 -2.60 11.44
N ILE A 416 -7.55 -2.10 10.23
CA ILE A 416 -8.83 -2.37 9.56
C ILE A 416 -8.94 -3.86 9.24
N LEU A 417 -7.89 -4.48 8.69
CA LEU A 417 -7.90 -5.92 8.37
C LEU A 417 -8.06 -6.78 9.62
N GLU A 418 -7.45 -6.42 10.75
CA GLU A 418 -7.64 -7.13 12.02
C GLU A 418 -9.11 -7.15 12.43
N ILE A 419 -9.81 -6.01 12.29
CA ILE A 419 -11.25 -5.88 12.58
C ILE A 419 -12.06 -6.73 11.60
N GLU A 420 -11.81 -6.60 10.29
CA GLU A 420 -12.61 -7.26 9.24
C GLU A 420 -12.41 -8.78 9.22
N THR A 421 -11.23 -9.28 9.61
CA THR A 421 -10.94 -10.72 9.71
C THR A 421 -11.37 -11.32 11.06
N GLY A 422 -11.85 -10.50 12.00
CA GLY A 422 -12.25 -10.96 13.33
C GLY A 422 -11.08 -11.43 14.21
N LEU A 423 -9.85 -11.03 13.90
CA LEU A 423 -8.66 -11.31 14.70
C LEU A 423 -8.53 -10.41 15.94
N VAL A 424 -9.48 -9.48 16.13
CA VAL A 424 -9.60 -8.67 17.34
C VAL A 424 -10.23 -9.51 18.46
N SER A 425 -9.45 -9.87 19.49
CA SER A 425 -9.86 -10.71 20.63
C SER A 425 -10.22 -9.95 21.91
#